data_AF-A0A3D9BPH7-F1
#
_entry.id   AF-A0A3D9BPH7-F1
#
_cell.length_a   1.000
_cell.length_b   1.000
_cell.length_c   1.000
_cell.angle_alpha   90.00
_cell.angle_beta   90.00
_cell.angle_gamma   90.00
#
_symmetry.space_group_name_H-M   'P 1'
#
loop_
_entity.id
_entity.type
_entity.pdbx_description
1 polymer ?
#
loop_
_entity_poly.entity_id
_entity_poly.type
_entity_poly.pdbx_seq_one_letter_code
_entity_poly.pdbx_strand_id
1 'polypeptide(L)'
;MKTFTCEICNNTNLIKENSVFVCQSCGTKYTIEEAKKMMNNGSVETTNIVKIDTSTELANLYEVARRAKNSNNYENALRYYDMILVKAPSNWEANFYVVFFKAMSCKIAEIQSAAISISNCIRSTFNLIKDGIINDKEQKDIVNELHMQVSLISEMLYNAAKNHYNNINIQIKNNYTQEYIYNVSSCTDIMYNFGNYLTEIFGNTYVTISSESWKQGIKMHNGYINILQNKELNKNIIIQYAEKIKRHDTTYQAPVINTSSGACYIATSIYGSYDCPEVFILRRFRDNRLSKNWYGRFFIKTYYRFSPIFVKKFGKTKWFKSIFSKSLDRFVSKLSKSGIEKTQYQDKQ
;
A
#
# COMPACT_ATOMS: atom_id res chain seq x y z
N MET A 1 9.78 -70.45 -18.67
CA MET A 1 9.80 -69.33 -19.64
C MET A 1 8.39 -68.79 -19.76
N LYS A 2 8.16 -67.50 -19.45
CA LYS A 2 6.84 -66.88 -19.66
C LYS A 2 6.57 -66.72 -21.16
N THR A 3 5.36 -67.03 -21.58
CA THR A 3 4.93 -66.98 -22.99
C THR A 3 4.67 -65.53 -23.40
N PHE A 4 5.36 -65.06 -24.43
CA PHE A 4 5.13 -63.74 -25.02
C PHE A 4 3.73 -63.69 -25.63
N THR A 5 2.88 -62.78 -25.13
CA THR A 5 1.47 -62.63 -25.51
C THR A 5 1.23 -61.24 -26.07
N CYS A 6 0.42 -61.14 -27.12
CA CYS A 6 0.02 -59.89 -27.72
C CYS A 6 -0.94 -59.14 -26.79
N GLU A 7 -0.64 -57.88 -26.46
CA GLU A 7 -1.46 -57.07 -25.55
C GLU A 7 -2.85 -56.68 -26.12
N ILE A 8 -3.01 -56.74 -27.45
CA ILE A 8 -4.26 -56.33 -28.13
C ILE A 8 -5.28 -57.47 -28.22
N CYS A 9 -4.81 -58.68 -28.53
CA CYS A 9 -5.70 -59.82 -28.78
C CYS A 9 -5.43 -61.03 -27.88
N ASN A 10 -4.48 -60.92 -26.94
CA ASN A 10 -4.04 -61.99 -26.04
C ASN A 10 -3.53 -63.28 -26.72
N ASN A 11 -3.28 -63.26 -28.03
CA ASN A 11 -2.72 -64.41 -28.73
C ASN A 11 -1.19 -64.52 -28.49
N THR A 12 -0.69 -65.75 -28.40
CA THR A 12 0.73 -66.10 -28.23
C THR A 12 1.47 -66.28 -29.56
N ASN A 13 0.75 -66.25 -30.69
CA ASN A 13 1.34 -66.46 -32.01
C ASN A 13 1.99 -65.18 -32.57
N LEU A 14 3.24 -64.91 -32.15
CA LEU A 14 4.06 -63.78 -32.62
C LEU A 14 5.31 -64.28 -33.35
N ILE A 15 5.54 -63.77 -34.56
CA ILE A 15 6.68 -64.16 -35.41
C ILE A 15 7.62 -62.97 -35.58
N LYS A 16 8.93 -63.20 -35.56
CA LYS A 16 9.94 -62.15 -35.76
C LYS A 16 10.18 -61.92 -37.26
N GLU A 17 9.93 -60.69 -37.73
CA GLU A 17 10.15 -60.24 -39.11
C GLU A 17 10.90 -58.90 -39.09
N ASN A 18 12.00 -58.76 -39.86
CA ASN A 18 12.70 -57.48 -40.07
C ASN A 18 12.90 -56.63 -38.81
N SER A 19 13.39 -57.24 -37.73
CA SER A 19 13.70 -56.61 -36.43
C SER A 19 12.49 -56.21 -35.56
N VAL A 20 11.28 -56.64 -35.90
CA VAL A 20 10.07 -56.52 -35.05
C VAL A 20 9.36 -57.87 -34.89
N PHE A 21 8.58 -58.05 -33.84
CA PHE A 21 7.68 -59.19 -33.66
C PHE A 21 6.27 -58.81 -34.13
N VAL A 22 5.65 -59.61 -34.98
CA VAL A 22 4.32 -59.36 -35.54
C VAL A 22 3.35 -60.41 -35.03
N CYS A 23 2.25 -59.98 -34.42
CA CYS A 23 1.15 -60.85 -34.02
C CYS A 23 0.38 -61.33 -35.26
N GLN A 24 0.29 -62.64 -35.45
CA GLN A 24 -0.34 -63.24 -36.63
C GLN A 24 -1.87 -63.15 -36.62
N SER A 25 -2.50 -62.75 -35.51
CA SER A 25 -3.96 -62.62 -35.42
C SER A 25 -4.49 -61.21 -35.59
N CYS A 26 -3.73 -60.19 -35.18
CA CYS A 26 -4.18 -58.79 -35.25
C CYS A 26 -3.22 -57.85 -35.98
N GLY A 27 -2.03 -58.34 -36.39
CA GLY A 27 -1.04 -57.55 -37.11
C GLY A 27 -0.25 -56.55 -36.26
N THR A 28 -0.48 -56.49 -34.95
CA THR A 28 0.28 -55.61 -34.04
C THR A 28 1.77 -55.96 -34.06
N LYS A 29 2.61 -54.93 -34.13
CA LYS A 29 4.07 -55.04 -34.23
C LYS A 29 4.72 -54.57 -32.93
N TYR A 30 5.69 -55.33 -32.44
CA TYR A 30 6.48 -55.04 -31.24
C TYR A 30 7.95 -54.93 -31.61
N THR A 31 8.64 -53.91 -31.11
CA THR A 31 10.09 -53.85 -31.15
C THR A 31 10.72 -54.91 -30.25
N ILE A 32 12.00 -55.22 -30.47
CA ILE A 32 12.76 -56.17 -29.64
C ILE A 32 12.80 -55.72 -28.17
N GLU A 33 12.83 -54.41 -27.90
CA GLU A 33 12.83 -53.88 -26.52
C GLU A 33 11.47 -54.03 -25.84
N GLU A 34 10.37 -53.78 -26.55
CA GLU A 34 9.00 -53.98 -26.04
C GLU A 34 8.74 -55.46 -25.73
N ALA A 35 9.14 -56.35 -26.64
CA ALA A 35 9.03 -57.80 -26.41
C ALA A 35 9.83 -58.26 -25.18
N LYS A 36 11.06 -57.73 -24.98
CA LYS A 36 11.88 -58.02 -23.80
C LYS A 36 11.25 -57.50 -22.49
N LYS A 37 10.67 -56.29 -22.51
CA LYS A 37 9.96 -55.73 -21.34
C LYS A 37 8.74 -56.57 -20.96
N MET A 38 7.99 -57.04 -21.95
CA MET A 38 6.80 -57.88 -21.73
C MET A 38 7.13 -59.27 -21.21
N MET A 39 8.28 -59.84 -21.61
CA MET A 39 8.75 -61.13 -21.08
C MET A 39 9.32 -61.03 -19.65
N ASN A 40 9.83 -59.87 -19.25
CA ASN A 40 10.50 -59.66 -17.95
C ASN A 40 9.59 -59.08 -16.86
N ASN A 41 8.43 -58.53 -17.18
CA ASN A 41 7.53 -57.95 -16.17
C ASN A 41 6.60 -59.01 -15.58
N GLY A 42 7.00 -59.62 -14.46
CA GLY A 42 6.02 -59.99 -13.43
C GLY A 42 5.38 -58.71 -12.92
N SER A 43 4.04 -58.65 -12.97
CA SER A 43 3.17 -57.71 -12.26
C SER A 43 3.91 -56.58 -11.54
N VAL A 44 4.33 -55.56 -12.30
CA VAL A 44 4.55 -54.24 -11.72
C VAL A 44 3.19 -53.59 -11.83
N GLU A 45 2.44 -53.61 -10.73
CA GLU A 45 1.39 -52.62 -10.52
C GLU A 45 1.99 -51.27 -10.88
N THR A 46 1.46 -50.62 -11.91
CA THR A 46 1.76 -49.22 -12.21
C THR A 46 1.08 -48.35 -11.17
N THR A 47 1.57 -48.44 -9.94
CA THR A 47 1.44 -47.44 -8.87
C THR A 47 2.81 -46.86 -8.55
N ASN A 48 3.72 -46.81 -9.52
CA ASN A 48 4.81 -45.84 -9.48
C ASN A 48 4.23 -44.47 -9.84
N ILE A 49 3.50 -43.87 -8.89
CA ILE A 49 3.50 -42.42 -8.77
C ILE A 49 4.96 -42.09 -8.50
N VAL A 50 5.70 -41.73 -9.56
CA VAL A 50 6.98 -41.05 -9.38
C VAL A 50 6.60 -39.73 -8.71
N LYS A 51 6.59 -39.72 -7.37
CA LYS A 51 6.66 -38.48 -6.60
C LYS A 51 8.02 -37.90 -6.94
N ILE A 52 8.09 -37.13 -8.02
CA ILE A 52 9.22 -36.26 -8.30
C ILE A 52 9.37 -35.44 -7.02
N ASP A 53 10.51 -35.57 -6.35
CA ASP A 53 10.79 -34.84 -5.12
C ASP A 53 10.98 -33.35 -5.46
N THR A 54 9.86 -32.66 -5.66
CA THR A 54 9.84 -31.22 -5.95
C THR A 54 10.19 -30.40 -4.72
N SER A 55 10.45 -31.01 -3.55
CA SER A 55 10.80 -30.29 -2.33
C SER A 55 12.14 -29.57 -2.48
N THR A 56 13.12 -30.22 -3.13
CA THR A 56 14.44 -29.61 -3.39
C THR A 56 14.33 -28.49 -4.42
N GLU A 57 13.52 -28.68 -5.47
CA GLU A 57 13.26 -27.64 -6.47
C GLU A 57 12.57 -26.41 -5.85
N LEU A 58 11.57 -26.63 -5.00
CA LEU A 58 10.84 -25.56 -4.32
C LEU A 58 11.76 -24.82 -3.33
N ALA A 59 12.59 -25.53 -2.57
CA ALA A 59 13.58 -24.92 -1.69
C ALA A 59 14.58 -24.03 -2.47
N ASN A 60 15.08 -24.53 -3.61
CA ASN A 60 15.96 -23.75 -4.49
C ASN A 60 15.25 -22.49 -5.02
N LEU A 61 13.96 -22.59 -5.38
CA LEU A 61 13.16 -21.44 -5.81
C LEU A 61 13.03 -20.38 -4.71
N TYR A 62 12.78 -20.77 -3.46
CA TYR A 62 12.77 -19.84 -2.33
C TYR A 62 14.11 -19.12 -2.16
N GLU A 63 15.21 -19.86 -2.26
CA GLU A 63 16.54 -19.29 -2.09
C GLU A 63 16.80 -18.20 -3.14
N VAL A 64 16.53 -18.48 -4.42
CA VAL A 64 16.75 -17.51 -5.50
C VAL A 64 15.75 -16.35 -5.44
N ALA A 65 14.49 -16.59 -5.03
CA ALA A 65 13.47 -15.55 -4.86
C ALA A 65 13.87 -14.56 -3.75
N ARG A 66 14.24 -15.09 -2.57
CA ARG A 66 14.66 -14.27 -1.41
C ARG A 66 15.97 -13.55 -1.69
N ARG A 67 16.92 -14.18 -2.40
CA ARG A 67 18.17 -13.52 -2.85
C ARG A 67 17.87 -12.37 -3.81
N ALA A 68 17.00 -12.58 -4.80
CA ALA A 68 16.58 -11.55 -5.73
C ALA A 68 15.92 -10.37 -5.00
N LYS A 69 14.97 -10.64 -4.08
CA LYS A 69 14.35 -9.66 -3.18
C LYS A 69 15.41 -8.83 -2.45
N ASN A 70 16.35 -9.49 -1.76
CA ASN A 70 17.36 -8.82 -0.94
C ASN A 70 18.36 -8.00 -1.79
N SER A 71 18.56 -8.37 -3.06
CA SER A 71 19.38 -7.62 -4.02
C SER A 71 18.63 -6.51 -4.76
N ASN A 72 17.36 -6.25 -4.42
CA ASN A 72 16.46 -5.32 -5.12
C ASN A 72 16.24 -5.65 -6.61
N ASN A 73 16.40 -6.91 -7.01
CA ASN A 73 16.11 -7.36 -8.37
C ASN A 73 14.64 -7.75 -8.49
N TYR A 74 13.76 -6.75 -8.62
CA TYR A 74 12.30 -6.95 -8.55
C TYR A 74 11.75 -7.81 -9.68
N GLU A 75 12.30 -7.71 -10.90
CA GLU A 75 11.87 -8.52 -12.04
C GLU A 75 12.12 -10.02 -11.81
N ASN A 76 13.34 -10.37 -11.37
CA ASN A 76 13.65 -11.75 -11.05
C ASN A 76 12.91 -12.23 -9.79
N ALA A 77 12.77 -11.38 -8.77
CA ALA A 77 12.01 -11.73 -7.58
C ALA A 77 10.56 -12.07 -7.93
N LEU A 78 9.89 -11.23 -8.73
CA LEU A 78 8.54 -11.50 -9.24
C LEU A 78 8.48 -12.84 -9.96
N ARG A 79 9.38 -13.07 -10.94
CA ARG A 79 9.41 -14.32 -11.70
C ARG A 79 9.54 -15.55 -10.80
N TYR A 80 10.43 -15.52 -9.81
CA TYR A 80 10.62 -16.66 -8.93
C TYR A 80 9.45 -16.86 -7.97
N TYR A 81 8.87 -15.78 -7.42
CA TYR A 81 7.69 -15.89 -6.57
C TYR A 81 6.45 -16.36 -7.36
N ASP A 82 6.30 -16.01 -8.63
CA ASP A 82 5.26 -16.58 -9.51
C ASP A 82 5.41 -18.10 -9.66
N MET A 83 6.64 -18.59 -9.87
CA MET A 83 6.91 -20.03 -9.96
C MET A 83 6.61 -20.75 -8.63
N ILE A 84 6.93 -20.13 -7.49
CA ILE A 84 6.59 -20.65 -6.16
C ILE A 84 5.07 -20.71 -6.01
N LEU A 85 4.34 -19.65 -6.39
CA LEU A 85 2.89 -19.58 -6.24
C LEU A 85 2.16 -20.69 -7.01
N VAL A 86 2.63 -21.02 -8.22
CA VAL A 86 2.08 -22.15 -9.01
C VAL A 86 2.27 -23.49 -8.28
N LYS A 87 3.42 -23.70 -7.64
CA LYS A 87 3.74 -24.95 -6.93
C LYS A 87 3.13 -25.01 -5.52
N ALA A 88 2.95 -23.88 -4.86
CA ALA A 88 2.43 -23.76 -3.50
C ALA A 88 1.39 -22.62 -3.40
N PRO A 89 0.16 -22.82 -3.88
CA PRO A 89 -0.86 -21.78 -3.96
C PRO A 89 -1.29 -21.19 -2.60
N SER A 90 -1.14 -21.94 -1.51
CA SER A 90 -1.45 -21.49 -0.15
C SER A 90 -0.26 -20.85 0.56
N ASN A 91 0.87 -20.63 -0.12
CA ASN A 91 2.03 -20.03 0.51
C ASN A 91 1.84 -18.50 0.67
N TRP A 92 1.82 -18.01 1.91
CA TRP A 92 1.62 -16.59 2.19
C TRP A 92 2.69 -15.70 1.53
N GLU A 93 3.95 -16.16 1.52
CA GLU A 93 5.09 -15.37 1.05
C GLU A 93 4.96 -15.11 -0.46
N ALA A 94 4.69 -16.16 -1.24
CA ALA A 94 4.46 -16.03 -2.68
C ALA A 94 3.20 -15.23 -3.00
N ASN A 95 2.09 -15.46 -2.28
CA ASN A 95 0.84 -14.72 -2.47
C ASN A 95 1.03 -13.21 -2.29
N PHE A 96 1.82 -12.80 -1.29
CA PHE A 96 2.12 -11.40 -1.05
C PHE A 96 3.14 -10.84 -2.04
N TYR A 97 4.28 -11.51 -2.21
CA TYR A 97 5.40 -10.94 -2.95
C TYR A 97 5.18 -10.84 -4.46
N VAL A 98 4.36 -11.71 -5.06
CA VAL A 98 3.93 -11.55 -6.45
C VAL A 98 3.22 -10.20 -6.65
N VAL A 99 2.24 -9.90 -5.79
CA VAL A 99 1.50 -8.62 -5.85
C VAL A 99 2.44 -7.45 -5.53
N PHE A 100 3.30 -7.61 -4.52
CA PHE A 100 4.30 -6.62 -4.11
C PHE A 100 5.22 -6.20 -5.25
N PHE A 101 5.92 -7.13 -5.89
CA PHE A 101 6.90 -6.78 -6.94
C PHE A 101 6.24 -6.29 -8.22
N LYS A 102 5.03 -6.76 -8.52
CA LYS A 102 4.22 -6.19 -9.60
C LYS A 102 3.88 -4.72 -9.33
N ALA A 103 3.47 -4.39 -8.11
CA ALA A 103 3.18 -3.02 -7.71
C ALA A 103 4.44 -2.13 -7.64
N MET A 104 5.59 -2.67 -7.19
CA MET A 104 6.88 -1.96 -7.19
C MET A 104 7.34 -1.55 -8.61
N SER A 105 6.89 -2.28 -9.63
CA SER A 105 7.24 -2.04 -11.03
C SER A 105 6.20 -1.22 -11.79
N CYS A 106 5.17 -0.69 -11.10
CA CYS A 106 4.09 0.05 -11.74
C CYS A 106 4.53 1.42 -12.27
N LYS A 107 3.83 1.91 -13.30
CA LYS A 107 4.00 3.28 -13.80
C LYS A 107 3.20 4.28 -12.96
N ILE A 108 3.52 5.57 -13.09
CA ILE A 108 2.81 6.64 -12.36
C ILE A 108 1.29 6.59 -12.59
N ALA A 109 0.86 6.33 -13.82
CA ALA A 109 -0.55 6.21 -14.19
C ALA A 109 -1.26 4.99 -13.55
N GLU A 110 -0.51 4.03 -13.03
CA GLU A 110 -1.01 2.78 -12.46
C GLU A 110 -0.96 2.78 -10.92
N ILE A 111 -0.46 3.86 -10.30
CA ILE A 111 -0.25 3.96 -8.84
C ILE A 111 -1.52 3.59 -8.06
N GLN A 112 -2.68 4.14 -8.44
CA GLN A 112 -3.94 3.82 -7.78
C GLN A 112 -4.22 2.31 -7.82
N SER A 113 -4.15 1.69 -9.00
CA SER A 113 -4.44 0.26 -9.17
C SER A 113 -3.42 -0.63 -8.46
N ALA A 114 -2.14 -0.24 -8.44
CA ALA A 114 -1.09 -0.92 -7.71
C ALA A 114 -1.35 -0.88 -6.20
N ALA A 115 -1.70 0.30 -5.67
CA ALA A 115 -2.01 0.49 -4.26
C ALA A 115 -3.25 -0.31 -3.83
N ILE A 116 -4.30 -0.32 -4.65
CA ILE A 116 -5.51 -1.14 -4.41
C ILE A 116 -5.15 -2.63 -4.38
N SER A 117 -4.31 -3.09 -5.31
CA SER A 117 -3.91 -4.51 -5.38
C SER A 117 -3.17 -4.94 -4.11
N ILE A 118 -2.25 -4.10 -3.60
CA ILE A 118 -1.58 -4.33 -2.31
C ILE A 118 -2.59 -4.37 -1.18
N SER A 119 -3.49 -3.39 -1.09
CA SER A 119 -4.49 -3.35 -0.03
C SER A 119 -5.37 -4.62 -0.01
N ASN A 120 -5.78 -5.10 -1.19
CA ASN A 120 -6.67 -6.25 -1.32
C ASN A 120 -5.99 -7.57 -0.94
N CYS A 121 -4.67 -7.71 -1.14
CA CYS A 121 -3.98 -8.96 -0.84
C CYS A 121 -3.59 -9.11 0.65
N ILE A 122 -3.63 -8.03 1.44
CA ILE A 122 -3.23 -8.07 2.86
C ILE A 122 -4.09 -9.06 3.65
N ARG A 123 -5.42 -8.99 3.51
CA ARG A 123 -6.35 -9.81 4.30
C ARG A 123 -6.14 -11.31 4.04
N SER A 124 -6.01 -11.73 2.78
CA SER A 124 -5.77 -13.13 2.43
C SER A 124 -4.39 -13.59 2.91
N THR A 125 -3.36 -12.76 2.78
CA THR A 125 -2.01 -13.05 3.28
C THR A 125 -2.02 -13.29 4.79
N PHE A 126 -2.71 -12.44 5.57
CA PHE A 126 -2.84 -12.62 7.01
C PHE A 126 -3.58 -13.89 7.41
N ASN A 127 -4.63 -14.28 6.68
CA ASN A 127 -5.30 -15.55 6.94
C ASN A 127 -4.36 -16.74 6.71
N LEU A 128 -3.60 -16.74 5.61
CA LEU A 128 -2.61 -17.79 5.32
C LEU A 128 -1.52 -17.86 6.42
N ILE A 129 -1.11 -16.72 6.97
CA ILE A 129 -0.15 -16.66 8.09
C ILE A 129 -0.77 -17.22 9.37
N LYS A 130 -1.99 -16.80 9.70
CA LYS A 130 -2.70 -17.25 10.91
C LYS A 130 -2.92 -18.77 10.90
N ASP A 131 -3.30 -19.31 9.75
CA ASP A 131 -3.63 -20.72 9.61
C ASP A 131 -2.37 -21.59 9.44
N GLY A 132 -1.30 -21.04 8.84
CA GLY A 132 -0.09 -21.79 8.48
C GLY A 132 1.08 -21.69 9.46
N ILE A 133 1.18 -20.63 10.26
CA ILE A 133 2.33 -20.36 11.14
C ILE A 133 1.95 -20.53 12.60
N ILE A 134 2.34 -21.66 13.18
CA ILE A 134 2.01 -22.06 14.56
C ILE A 134 2.92 -21.38 15.59
N ASN A 135 4.18 -21.10 15.23
CA ASN A 135 5.13 -20.50 16.15
C ASN A 135 4.90 -18.99 16.29
N ASP A 136 4.54 -18.53 17.49
CA ASP A 136 4.23 -17.11 17.76
C ASP A 136 5.38 -16.15 17.41
N LYS A 137 6.63 -16.56 17.65
CA LYS A 137 7.81 -15.73 17.36
C LYS A 137 7.99 -15.58 15.85
N GLU A 138 7.93 -16.70 15.12
CA GLU A 138 8.01 -16.71 13.66
C GLU A 138 6.86 -15.90 13.04
N GLN A 139 5.64 -16.09 13.53
CA GLN A 139 4.46 -15.35 13.07
C GLN A 139 4.65 -13.84 13.27
N LYS A 140 5.17 -13.44 14.43
CA LYS A 140 5.48 -12.04 14.72
C LYS A 140 6.56 -11.47 13.80
N ASP A 141 7.62 -12.24 13.53
CA ASP A 141 8.71 -11.82 12.65
C ASP A 141 8.20 -11.60 11.22
N ILE A 142 7.33 -12.50 10.72
CA ILE A 142 6.65 -12.37 9.43
C ILE A 142 5.74 -11.14 9.38
N VAL A 143 4.92 -10.91 10.42
CA VAL A 143 4.03 -9.75 10.47
C VAL A 143 4.82 -8.44 10.50
N ASN A 144 5.96 -8.40 11.20
CA ASN A 144 6.88 -7.26 11.17
C ASN A 144 7.48 -7.04 9.77
N GLU A 145 7.91 -8.11 9.10
CA GLU A 145 8.42 -8.02 7.72
C GLU A 145 7.35 -7.44 6.79
N LEU A 146 6.12 -7.96 6.84
CA LEU A 146 5.01 -7.45 6.04
C LEU A 146 4.74 -5.98 6.32
N HIS A 147 4.73 -5.57 7.60
CA HIS A 147 4.54 -4.16 7.95
C HIS A 147 5.63 -3.28 7.32
N MET A 148 6.90 -3.67 7.42
CA MET A 148 8.00 -2.92 6.80
C MET A 148 7.85 -2.81 5.29
N GLN A 149 7.49 -3.91 4.60
CA GLN A 149 7.32 -3.90 3.15
C GLN A 149 6.11 -3.05 2.72
N VAL A 150 4.98 -3.21 3.41
CA VAL A 150 3.75 -2.47 3.14
C VAL A 150 3.94 -0.96 3.41
N SER A 151 4.61 -0.60 4.50
CA SER A 151 5.01 0.77 4.79
C SER A 151 5.90 1.37 3.71
N LEU A 152 6.89 0.61 3.24
CA LEU A 152 7.82 1.04 2.19
C LEU A 152 7.08 1.34 0.89
N ILE A 153 6.30 0.38 0.37
CA ILE A 153 5.62 0.55 -0.91
C ILE A 153 4.55 1.63 -0.85
N SER A 154 3.80 1.73 0.25
CA SER A 154 2.81 2.78 0.48
C SER A 154 3.45 4.17 0.44
N GLU A 155 4.57 4.37 1.14
CA GLU A 155 5.27 5.65 1.16
C GLU A 155 5.92 5.97 -0.20
N MET A 156 6.48 4.97 -0.87
CA MET A 156 7.13 5.13 -2.17
C MET A 156 6.12 5.55 -3.26
N LEU A 157 4.98 4.86 -3.36
CA LEU A 157 3.90 5.18 -4.30
C LEU A 157 3.27 6.55 -3.99
N TYR A 158 3.03 6.84 -2.71
CA TYR A 158 2.51 8.15 -2.27
C TYR A 158 3.44 9.30 -2.67
N ASN A 159 4.74 9.14 -2.43
CA ASN A 159 5.74 10.16 -2.77
C ASN A 159 5.89 10.31 -4.29
N ALA A 160 5.82 9.22 -5.06
CA ALA A 160 5.81 9.26 -6.51
C ALA A 160 4.61 10.08 -7.04
N ALA A 161 3.39 9.79 -6.57
CA ALA A 161 2.18 10.54 -6.92
C ALA A 161 2.29 12.02 -6.54
N LYS A 162 2.78 12.31 -5.33
CA LYS A 162 2.99 13.68 -4.84
C LYS A 162 4.02 14.45 -5.64
N ASN A 163 5.15 13.84 -5.97
CA ASN A 163 6.20 14.47 -6.75
C ASN A 163 5.73 14.75 -8.17
N HIS A 164 5.02 13.79 -8.79
CA HIS A 164 4.41 13.97 -10.10
C HIS A 164 3.46 15.16 -10.09
N TYR A 165 2.47 15.18 -9.20
CA TYR A 165 1.49 16.27 -9.08
C TYR A 165 2.13 17.63 -8.77
N ASN A 166 3.21 17.65 -7.98
CA ASN A 166 3.94 18.88 -7.67
C ASN A 166 4.65 19.48 -8.87
N ASN A 167 5.11 18.65 -9.81
CA ASN A 167 5.80 19.07 -11.01
C ASN A 167 4.86 19.47 -12.16
N ILE A 168 3.55 19.21 -12.04
CA ILE A 168 2.55 19.67 -13.02
C ILE A 168 2.47 21.20 -13.01
N ASN A 169 2.42 21.79 -14.21
CA ASN A 169 2.27 23.24 -14.40
C ASN A 169 1.01 23.75 -13.68
N ILE A 170 1.16 24.81 -12.89
CA ILE A 170 0.10 25.43 -12.08
C ILE A 170 -1.17 25.76 -12.88
N GLN A 171 -1.04 26.07 -14.17
CA GLN A 171 -2.16 26.44 -15.05
C GLN A 171 -3.09 25.25 -15.36
N ILE A 172 -2.55 24.04 -15.44
CA ILE A 172 -3.31 22.82 -15.74
C ILE A 172 -3.49 21.91 -14.52
N LYS A 173 -2.84 22.24 -13.40
CA LYS A 173 -2.78 21.40 -12.20
C LYS A 173 -4.15 20.99 -11.66
N ASN A 174 -5.14 21.88 -11.75
CA ASN A 174 -6.50 21.60 -11.31
C ASN A 174 -7.13 20.40 -12.04
N ASN A 175 -6.75 20.15 -13.29
CA ASN A 175 -7.27 19.03 -14.09
C ASN A 175 -6.79 17.67 -13.57
N TYR A 176 -5.68 17.65 -12.82
CA TYR A 176 -5.05 16.44 -12.29
C TYR A 176 -5.21 16.28 -10.77
N THR A 177 -5.88 17.23 -10.10
CA THR A 177 -6.10 17.17 -8.65
C THR A 177 -6.83 15.90 -8.24
N GLN A 178 -7.84 15.49 -9.02
CA GLN A 178 -8.65 14.32 -8.69
C GLN A 178 -7.85 13.02 -8.83
N GLU A 179 -7.06 12.89 -9.90
CA GLU A 179 -6.14 11.76 -10.09
C GLU A 179 -5.12 11.68 -8.94
N TYR A 180 -4.53 12.83 -8.58
CA TYR A 180 -3.62 12.91 -7.43
C TYR A 180 -4.30 12.44 -6.14
N ILE A 181 -5.53 12.89 -5.86
CA ILE A 181 -6.32 12.47 -4.69
C ILE A 181 -6.52 10.95 -4.69
N TYR A 182 -6.92 10.37 -5.82
CA TYR A 182 -7.12 8.93 -5.93
C TYR A 182 -5.84 8.14 -5.66
N ASN A 183 -4.72 8.57 -6.23
CA ASN A 183 -3.42 7.94 -5.99
C ASN A 183 -3.03 7.97 -4.51
N VAL A 184 -3.05 9.15 -3.86
CA VAL A 184 -2.60 9.28 -2.47
C VAL A 184 -3.55 8.67 -1.45
N SER A 185 -4.86 8.71 -1.72
CA SER A 185 -5.86 8.07 -0.86
C SER A 185 -5.72 6.55 -0.90
N SER A 186 -5.61 5.93 -2.09
CA SER A 186 -5.37 4.49 -2.18
C SER A 186 -4.06 4.06 -1.50
N CYS A 187 -2.99 4.86 -1.58
CA CYS A 187 -1.75 4.56 -0.83
C CYS A 187 -1.96 4.66 0.69
N THR A 188 -2.78 5.59 1.14
CA THR A 188 -3.10 5.80 2.57
C THR A 188 -3.97 4.67 3.11
N ASP A 189 -4.93 4.19 2.30
CA ASP A 189 -5.83 3.10 2.63
C ASP A 189 -5.08 1.79 2.88
N ILE A 190 -3.96 1.54 2.19
CA ILE A 190 -3.07 0.41 2.48
C ILE A 190 -2.73 0.34 3.97
N MET A 191 -2.28 1.47 4.55
CA MET A 191 -1.82 1.51 5.94
C MET A 191 -2.97 1.39 6.93
N TYR A 192 -4.11 2.02 6.64
CA TYR A 192 -5.31 1.87 7.45
C TYR A 192 -5.84 0.44 7.44
N ASN A 193 -5.94 -0.18 6.26
CA ASN A 193 -6.42 -1.54 6.09
C ASN A 193 -5.46 -2.57 6.69
N PHE A 194 -4.14 -2.36 6.59
CA PHE A 194 -3.16 -3.22 7.25
C PHE A 194 -3.40 -3.30 8.76
N GLY A 195 -3.49 -2.16 9.46
CA GLY A 195 -3.77 -2.14 10.89
C GLY A 195 -5.17 -2.68 11.24
N ASN A 196 -6.19 -2.38 10.43
CA ASN A 196 -7.54 -2.90 10.66
C ASN A 196 -7.58 -4.42 10.55
N TYR A 197 -7.03 -5.00 9.48
CA TYR A 197 -7.02 -6.45 9.25
C TYR A 197 -6.15 -7.17 10.26
N LEU A 198 -5.04 -6.57 10.75
CA LEU A 198 -4.29 -7.12 11.87
C LEU A 198 -5.18 -7.28 13.11
N THR A 199 -5.90 -6.22 13.49
CA THR A 199 -6.79 -6.28 14.66
C THR A 199 -7.99 -7.21 14.47
N GLU A 200 -8.53 -7.30 13.26
CA GLU A 200 -9.64 -8.20 12.93
C GLU A 200 -9.23 -9.67 12.99
N ILE A 201 -8.06 -10.01 12.44
CA ILE A 201 -7.61 -11.41 12.29
C ILE A 201 -6.88 -11.91 13.54
N PHE A 202 -6.03 -11.09 14.16
CA PHE A 202 -5.17 -11.49 15.26
C PHE A 202 -5.56 -10.85 16.61
N GLY A 203 -6.64 -10.07 16.66
CA GLY A 203 -7.03 -9.36 17.87
C GLY A 203 -5.97 -8.34 18.29
N ASN A 204 -5.71 -8.25 19.60
CA ASN A 204 -4.76 -7.28 20.15
C ASN A 204 -3.29 -7.76 20.15
N THR A 205 -2.99 -8.96 19.65
CA THR A 205 -1.64 -9.54 19.65
C THR A 205 -0.61 -8.63 18.98
N TYR A 206 -0.98 -8.00 17.86
CA TYR A 206 -0.13 -7.11 17.09
C TYR A 206 -0.57 -5.63 17.16
N VAL A 207 -1.11 -5.21 18.31
CA VAL A 207 -1.68 -3.86 18.48
C VAL A 207 -0.65 -2.74 18.29
N THR A 208 0.62 -2.97 18.66
CA THR A 208 1.70 -2.01 18.44
C THR A 208 1.92 -1.80 16.94
N ILE A 209 1.99 -2.88 16.16
CA ILE A 209 2.19 -2.82 14.69
C ILE A 209 0.97 -2.16 14.03
N SER A 210 -0.23 -2.51 14.49
CA SER A 210 -1.49 -1.90 14.01
C SER A 210 -1.50 -0.39 14.27
N SER A 211 -1.06 0.03 15.45
CA SER A 211 -0.96 1.44 15.84
C SER A 211 0.06 2.19 15.00
N GLU A 212 1.24 1.62 14.74
CA GLU A 212 2.25 2.21 13.85
C GLU A 212 1.73 2.36 12.42
N SER A 213 1.00 1.36 11.92
CA SER A 213 0.34 1.42 10.60
C SER A 213 -0.66 2.57 10.54
N TRP A 214 -1.53 2.70 11.54
CA TRP A 214 -2.50 3.81 11.61
C TRP A 214 -1.82 5.17 11.77
N LYS A 215 -0.73 5.28 12.54
CA LYS A 215 0.07 6.52 12.66
C LYS A 215 0.61 6.94 11.29
N GLN A 216 1.11 6.00 10.49
CA GLN A 216 1.57 6.28 9.12
C GLN A 216 0.41 6.69 8.22
N GLY A 217 -0.73 5.98 8.26
CA GLY A 217 -1.95 6.36 7.54
C GLY A 217 -2.42 7.78 7.86
N ILE A 218 -2.49 8.14 9.16
CA ILE A 218 -2.85 9.50 9.61
C ILE A 218 -1.89 10.55 9.05
N LYS A 219 -0.58 10.29 9.10
CA LYS A 219 0.45 11.21 8.55
C LYS A 219 0.24 11.46 7.06
N MET A 220 -0.05 10.41 6.29
CA MET A 220 -0.31 10.50 4.86
C MET A 220 -1.62 11.23 4.58
N HIS A 221 -2.70 10.86 5.28
CA HIS A 221 -4.03 11.47 5.14
C HIS A 221 -4.01 12.99 5.38
N ASN A 222 -3.33 13.41 6.46
CA ASN A 222 -3.15 14.83 6.78
C ASN A 222 -2.32 15.57 5.71
N GLY A 223 -1.51 14.84 4.93
CA GLY A 223 -0.69 15.41 3.86
C GLY A 223 -1.48 15.90 2.64
N TYR A 224 -2.73 15.44 2.45
CA TYR A 224 -3.59 15.85 1.33
C TYR A 224 -5.02 16.25 1.74
N ILE A 225 -5.38 16.22 3.03
CA ILE A 225 -6.74 16.57 3.48
C ILE A 225 -7.22 17.96 3.02
N ASN A 226 -6.28 18.91 2.85
CA ASN A 226 -6.59 20.28 2.45
C ASN A 226 -7.10 20.43 1.01
N ILE A 227 -6.86 19.44 0.14
CA ILE A 227 -7.36 19.43 -1.24
C ILE A 227 -8.62 18.59 -1.42
N LEU A 228 -9.08 17.90 -0.37
CA LEU A 228 -10.31 17.11 -0.40
C LEU A 228 -11.53 18.02 -0.40
N GLN A 229 -12.59 17.57 -1.09
CA GLN A 229 -13.88 18.27 -1.11
C GLN A 229 -14.53 18.26 0.28
N ASN A 230 -14.72 17.08 0.87
CA ASN A 230 -15.32 16.92 2.20
C ASN A 230 -14.25 16.78 3.29
N LYS A 231 -13.68 17.92 3.69
CA LYS A 231 -12.58 17.98 4.67
C LYS A 231 -13.01 17.56 6.07
N GLU A 232 -14.24 17.87 6.46
CA GLU A 232 -14.75 17.55 7.80
C GLU A 232 -14.94 16.04 7.98
N LEU A 233 -15.51 15.36 6.98
CA LEU A 233 -15.61 13.90 6.98
C LEU A 233 -14.23 13.24 7.11
N ASN A 234 -13.25 13.72 6.34
CA ASN A 234 -11.89 13.18 6.38
C ASN A 234 -11.16 13.48 7.71
N LYS A 235 -11.42 14.65 8.30
CA LYS A 235 -10.93 14.99 9.64
C LYS A 235 -11.49 14.02 10.68
N ASN A 236 -12.78 13.70 10.60
CA ASN A 236 -13.41 12.73 11.50
C ASN A 236 -12.82 11.32 11.34
N ILE A 237 -12.51 10.89 10.10
CA ILE A 237 -11.80 9.62 9.86
C ILE A 237 -10.44 9.61 10.58
N ILE A 238 -9.63 10.67 10.43
CA ILE A 238 -8.34 10.78 11.12
C ILE A 238 -8.50 10.72 12.64
N ILE A 239 -9.50 11.43 13.19
CA ILE A 239 -9.80 11.44 14.63
C ILE A 239 -10.16 10.03 15.12
N GLN A 240 -10.99 9.28 14.39
CA GLN A 240 -11.37 7.91 14.75
C GLN A 240 -10.15 6.98 14.84
N TYR A 241 -9.20 7.07 13.89
CA TYR A 241 -7.96 6.30 13.98
C TYR A 241 -7.06 6.78 15.12
N ALA A 242 -6.98 8.09 15.37
CA ALA A 242 -6.24 8.62 16.50
C ALA A 242 -6.79 8.13 17.84
N GLU A 243 -8.12 8.01 17.97
CA GLU A 243 -8.79 7.43 19.14
C GLU A 243 -8.50 5.93 19.28
N LYS A 244 -8.50 5.16 18.18
CA LYS A 244 -8.08 3.74 18.21
C LYS A 244 -6.66 3.60 18.78
N ILE A 245 -5.72 4.43 18.32
CA ILE A 245 -4.34 4.43 18.83
C ILE A 245 -4.31 4.79 20.32
N LYS A 246 -5.02 5.85 20.74
CA LYS A 246 -5.04 6.31 22.14
C LYS A 246 -5.55 5.27 23.13
N ARG A 247 -6.44 4.36 22.70
CA ARG A 247 -6.94 3.26 23.55
C ARG A 247 -5.82 2.29 23.97
N HIS A 248 -4.74 2.22 23.20
CA HIS A 248 -3.62 1.31 23.44
C HIS A 248 -2.31 2.04 23.78
N ASP A 249 -2.20 3.32 23.42
CA ASP A 249 -1.08 4.21 23.71
C ASP A 249 -1.62 5.55 24.22
N THR A 250 -1.80 5.67 25.54
CA THR A 250 -2.31 6.90 26.17
C THR A 250 -1.37 8.09 26.03
N THR A 251 -0.10 7.85 25.70
CA THR A 251 0.90 8.89 25.46
C THR A 251 0.83 9.48 24.05
N TYR A 252 0.08 8.84 23.15
CA TYR A 252 -0.04 9.27 21.77
C TYR A 252 -0.69 10.65 21.64
N GLN A 253 0.07 11.58 21.06
CA GLN A 253 -0.41 12.90 20.67
C GLN A 253 -0.79 12.89 19.19
N ALA A 254 -2.09 13.01 18.93
CA ALA A 254 -2.61 13.11 17.57
C ALA A 254 -2.03 14.37 16.87
N PRO A 255 -1.65 14.28 15.59
CA PRO A 255 -1.14 15.44 14.87
C PRO A 255 -2.23 16.49 14.68
N VAL A 256 -1.80 17.74 14.56
CA VAL A 256 -2.69 18.85 14.18
C VAL A 256 -3.20 18.61 12.76
N ILE A 257 -4.52 18.51 12.62
CA ILE A 257 -5.18 18.24 11.33
C ILE A 257 -5.40 19.57 10.60
N ASN A 258 -4.73 19.74 9.46
CA ASN A 258 -4.77 20.99 8.71
C ASN A 258 -5.83 20.94 7.60
N THR A 259 -7.10 21.16 7.96
CA THR A 259 -8.20 21.20 6.97
C THR A 259 -8.29 22.52 6.19
N SER A 260 -7.55 23.56 6.57
CA SER A 260 -7.55 24.81 5.83
C SER A 260 -6.50 24.81 4.71
N SER A 261 -6.96 24.98 3.48
CA SER A 261 -6.11 25.27 2.31
C SER A 261 -5.39 26.62 2.41
N GLY A 262 -5.74 27.42 3.43
CA GLY A 262 -5.14 28.72 3.69
C GLY A 262 -4.84 28.95 5.16
N ALA A 263 -3.75 28.37 5.68
CA ALA A 263 -3.21 28.81 6.96
C ALA A 263 -2.91 30.32 6.93
N CYS A 264 -3.46 31.10 7.85
CA CYS A 264 -2.98 32.47 8.06
C CYS A 264 -1.62 32.38 8.75
N TYR A 265 -0.57 31.97 8.02
CA TYR A 265 0.74 31.57 8.55
C TYR A 265 1.29 32.52 9.62
N ILE A 266 1.24 33.84 9.38
CA ILE A 266 1.73 34.84 10.35
C ILE A 266 0.81 34.87 11.58
N ALA A 267 -0.50 34.86 11.40
CA ALA A 267 -1.47 34.92 12.49
C ALA A 267 -1.42 33.64 13.35
N THR A 268 -1.36 32.46 12.73
CA THR A 268 -1.18 31.18 13.41
C THR A 268 0.16 31.12 14.14
N SER A 269 1.24 31.70 13.58
CA SER A 269 2.53 31.79 14.26
C SER A 269 2.51 32.69 15.51
N ILE A 270 1.57 33.64 15.59
CA ILE A 270 1.44 34.57 16.72
C ILE A 270 0.48 34.03 17.77
N TYR A 271 -0.74 33.69 17.35
CA TYR A 271 -1.80 33.27 18.24
C TYR A 271 -1.72 31.79 18.62
N GLY A 272 -0.82 31.03 17.99
CA GLY A 272 -0.52 29.64 18.33
C GLY A 272 -1.52 28.63 17.79
N SER A 273 -2.73 29.05 17.41
CA SER A 273 -3.76 28.19 16.83
C SER A 273 -4.39 28.81 15.60
N TYR A 274 -4.79 27.97 14.64
CA TYR A 274 -5.62 28.37 13.51
C TYR A 274 -7.10 28.54 13.91
N ASP A 275 -7.49 27.88 15.01
CA ASP A 275 -8.84 27.83 15.54
C ASP A 275 -8.96 28.66 16.82
N CYS A 276 -8.52 29.92 16.77
CA CYS A 276 -8.71 30.89 17.86
C CYS A 276 -9.54 32.11 17.40
N PRO A 277 -10.21 32.83 18.33
CA PRO A 277 -11.08 33.96 18.02
C PRO A 277 -10.46 35.02 17.11
N GLU A 278 -9.18 35.34 17.33
CA GLU A 278 -8.45 36.35 16.57
C GLU A 278 -8.26 35.92 15.12
N VAL A 279 -7.92 34.65 14.90
CA VAL A 279 -7.74 34.09 13.57
C VAL A 279 -9.09 33.93 12.85
N PHE A 280 -10.18 33.63 13.55
CA PHE A 280 -11.53 33.62 12.97
C PHE A 280 -11.94 34.99 12.42
N ILE A 281 -11.67 36.08 13.15
CA ILE A 281 -11.92 37.45 12.67
C ILE A 281 -11.13 37.72 11.37
N LEU A 282 -9.84 37.39 11.36
CA LEU A 282 -8.97 37.64 10.20
C LEU A 282 -9.41 36.84 8.98
N ARG A 283 -9.83 35.59 9.17
CA ARG A 283 -10.37 34.72 8.10
C ARG A 283 -11.68 35.28 7.55
N ARG A 284 -12.61 35.69 8.41
CA ARG A 284 -13.86 36.37 8.00
C ARG A 284 -13.58 37.65 7.21
N PHE A 285 -12.60 38.45 7.64
CA PHE A 285 -12.21 39.67 6.90
C PHE A 285 -11.63 39.33 5.52
N ARG A 286 -10.73 38.34 5.45
CA ARG A 286 -10.15 37.84 4.21
C ARG A 286 -11.24 37.43 3.22
N ASP A 287 -12.19 36.63 3.67
CA ASP A 287 -13.18 35.99 2.80
C ASP A 287 -14.37 36.89 2.46
N ASN A 288 -14.78 37.78 3.37
CA ASN A 288 -15.98 38.59 3.20
C ASN A 288 -15.71 40.03 2.74
N ARG A 289 -14.47 40.50 2.87
CA ARG A 289 -14.08 41.86 2.47
C ARG A 289 -12.90 41.85 1.50
N LEU A 290 -11.79 41.19 1.84
CA LEU A 290 -10.56 41.30 1.07
C LEU A 290 -10.64 40.59 -0.29
N SER A 291 -11.18 39.36 -0.34
CA SER A 291 -11.29 38.55 -1.56
C SER A 291 -12.22 39.13 -2.63
N LYS A 292 -13.15 40.03 -2.24
CA LYS A 292 -14.12 40.64 -3.15
C LYS A 292 -13.45 41.53 -4.21
N ASN A 293 -12.33 42.16 -3.87
CA ASN A 293 -11.66 43.11 -4.75
C ASN A 293 -10.37 42.54 -5.35
N TRP A 294 -10.01 42.99 -6.56
CA TRP A 294 -8.88 42.46 -7.33
C TRP A 294 -7.54 42.61 -6.59
N TYR A 295 -7.30 43.76 -5.96
CA TYR A 295 -6.08 44.01 -5.18
C TYR A 295 -6.04 43.17 -3.91
N GLY A 296 -7.19 42.87 -3.31
CA GLY A 296 -7.26 41.99 -2.15
C GLY A 296 -6.97 40.53 -2.51
N ARG A 297 -7.43 40.06 -3.69
CA ARG A 297 -7.01 38.76 -4.25
C ARG A 297 -5.50 38.73 -4.52
N PHE A 298 -4.93 39.80 -5.06
CA PHE A 298 -3.49 39.91 -5.26
C PHE A 298 -2.71 39.87 -3.94
N PHE A 299 -3.17 40.60 -2.92
CA PHE A 299 -2.60 40.57 -1.59
C PHE A 299 -2.64 39.16 -0.99
N ILE A 300 -3.79 38.48 -1.06
CA ILE A 300 -3.96 37.11 -0.58
C ILE A 300 -2.95 36.17 -1.26
N LYS A 301 -2.83 36.24 -2.59
CA LYS A 301 -1.87 35.42 -3.35
C LYS A 301 -0.42 35.66 -2.92
N THR A 302 -0.04 36.93 -2.76
CA THR A 302 1.30 37.32 -2.29
C THR A 302 1.54 36.86 -0.85
N TYR A 303 0.56 37.03 0.04
CA TYR A 303 0.60 36.55 1.41
C TYR A 303 0.90 35.05 1.44
N TYR A 304 0.07 34.24 0.78
CA TYR A 304 0.24 32.78 0.76
C TYR A 304 1.53 32.31 0.07
N ARG A 305 2.10 33.12 -0.83
CA ARG A 305 3.39 32.82 -1.48
C ARG A 305 4.58 33.01 -0.54
N PHE A 306 4.60 34.09 0.23
CA PHE A 306 5.79 34.51 0.99
C PHE A 306 5.69 34.24 2.49
N SER A 307 4.49 34.27 3.07
CA SER A 307 4.30 34.09 4.51
C SER A 307 4.86 32.78 5.07
N PRO A 308 4.78 31.61 4.39
CA PRO A 308 5.33 30.36 4.94
C PRO A 308 6.85 30.42 5.08
N ILE A 309 7.53 30.99 4.08
CA ILE A 309 8.99 31.14 4.05
C ILE A 309 9.42 32.10 5.17
N PHE A 310 8.69 33.20 5.33
CA PHE A 310 9.00 34.22 6.32
C PHE A 310 8.80 33.70 7.76
N VAL A 311 7.70 32.99 8.01
CA VAL A 311 7.43 32.35 9.32
C VAL A 311 8.44 31.25 9.60
N LYS A 312 8.83 30.43 8.61
CA LYS A 312 9.86 29.41 8.80
C LYS A 312 11.20 30.02 9.24
N LYS A 313 11.58 31.17 8.67
CA LYS A 313 12.86 31.84 8.96
C LYS A 313 12.84 32.65 10.25
N PHE A 314 11.72 33.30 10.59
CA PHE A 314 11.67 34.29 11.67
C PHE A 314 10.60 34.03 12.75
N GLY A 315 9.64 33.13 12.54
CA GLY A 315 8.47 32.95 13.42
C GLY A 315 8.79 32.60 14.89
N LYS A 316 9.98 32.05 15.14
CA LYS A 316 10.46 31.71 16.50
C LYS A 316 11.13 32.88 17.23
N THR A 317 11.46 33.98 16.55
CA THR A 317 12.19 35.09 17.18
C THR A 317 11.25 35.97 18.01
N LYS A 318 11.76 36.47 19.15
CA LYS A 318 10.98 37.33 20.06
C LYS A 318 10.54 38.64 19.39
N TRP A 319 11.42 39.23 18.57
CA TRP A 319 11.13 40.48 17.87
C TRP A 319 10.02 40.31 16.83
N PHE A 320 10.02 39.20 16.09
CA PHE A 320 8.99 38.91 15.09
C PHE A 320 7.61 38.83 15.76
N LYS A 321 7.51 38.03 16.83
CA LYS A 321 6.26 37.91 17.60
C LYS A 321 5.80 39.26 18.13
N SER A 322 6.69 40.07 18.72
CA SER A 322 6.36 41.38 19.31
C SER A 322 5.87 42.41 18.29
N ILE A 323 6.49 42.47 17.10
CA ILE A 323 6.08 43.42 16.05
C ILE A 323 4.72 43.02 15.47
N PHE A 324 4.60 41.77 15.04
CA PHE A 324 3.41 41.33 14.33
C PHE A 324 2.23 41.11 15.30
N SER A 325 2.44 40.77 16.58
CA SER A 325 1.35 40.69 17.56
C SER A 325 0.72 42.05 17.78
N LYS A 326 1.50 43.09 18.04
CA LYS A 326 1.00 44.46 18.20
C LYS A 326 0.23 44.95 16.98
N SER A 327 0.70 44.62 15.78
CA SER A 327 0.02 45.00 14.54
C SER A 327 -1.30 44.24 14.36
N LEU A 328 -1.27 42.90 14.54
CA LEU A 328 -2.45 42.05 14.39
C LEU A 328 -3.49 42.34 15.47
N ASP A 329 -3.11 42.53 16.74
CA ASP A 329 -4.04 42.79 17.84
C ASP A 329 -4.83 44.09 17.61
N ARG A 330 -4.14 45.15 17.15
CA ARG A 330 -4.80 46.40 16.77
C ARG A 330 -5.77 46.18 15.62
N PHE A 331 -5.36 45.40 14.62
CA PHE A 331 -6.19 45.14 13.45
C PHE A 331 -7.42 44.29 13.82
N VAL A 332 -7.24 43.22 14.57
CA VAL A 332 -8.31 42.36 15.11
C VAL A 332 -9.27 43.17 15.97
N SER A 333 -8.76 44.04 16.85
CA SER A 333 -9.59 44.93 17.67
C SER A 333 -10.45 45.86 16.81
N LYS A 334 -9.87 46.46 15.75
CA LYS A 334 -10.59 47.31 14.80
C LYS A 334 -11.67 46.52 14.04
N LEU A 335 -11.35 45.32 13.57
CA LEU A 335 -12.29 44.47 12.85
C LEU A 335 -13.45 44.01 13.75
N SER A 336 -13.15 43.62 14.98
CA SER A 336 -14.15 43.25 15.99
C SER A 336 -15.10 44.43 16.30
N LYS A 337 -14.55 45.64 16.50
CA LYS A 337 -15.36 46.86 16.67
C LYS A 337 -16.21 47.19 15.44
N SER A 338 -15.78 46.80 14.25
CA SER A 338 -16.55 46.96 13.00
C SER A 338 -17.62 45.87 12.77
N GLY A 339 -17.89 45.04 13.78
CA GLY A 339 -18.96 44.04 13.76
C GLY A 339 -18.56 42.66 13.21
N ILE A 340 -17.26 42.36 13.05
CA ILE A 340 -16.84 41.00 12.64
C ILE A 340 -16.81 40.09 13.86
N GLU A 341 -17.56 38.99 13.78
CA GLU A 341 -17.71 38.02 14.86
C GLU A 341 -16.42 37.25 15.18
N LYS A 342 -16.29 36.90 16.47
CA LYS A 342 -15.24 36.04 17.05
C LYS A 342 -15.60 34.56 17.10
N THR A 343 -16.85 34.23 16.76
CA THR A 343 -17.37 32.87 16.77
C THR A 343 -16.62 32.00 15.76
N GLN A 344 -16.61 30.69 16.01
CA GLN A 344 -16.01 29.71 15.13
C GLN A 344 -16.43 29.96 13.68
N TYR A 345 -15.44 29.90 12.78
CA TYR A 345 -15.62 30.25 11.38
C TYR A 345 -15.13 29.13 10.48
N GLN A 346 -15.92 28.83 9.44
CA GLN A 346 -15.52 27.96 8.33
C GLN A 346 -15.17 28.82 7.13
N ASP A 347 -14.03 28.53 6.51
CA ASP A 347 -13.53 29.27 5.34
C ASP A 347 -14.49 29.12 4.17
N LYS A 348 -14.65 30.21 3.40
CA LYS A 348 -15.36 30.11 2.12
C LYS A 348 -14.52 29.28 1.14
N GLN A 349 -15.18 28.35 0.44
CA GLN A 349 -14.56 27.52 -0.59
C GLN A 349 -14.05 28.36 -1.75
#